data_AF-A0AAN8WIU1-F1
#
_entry.id   AF-A0AAN8WIU1-F1
#
_cell.length_a   1.000
_cell.length_b   1.000
_cell.length_c   1.000
_cell.angle_alpha   90.00
_cell.angle_beta   90.00
_cell.angle_gamma   90.00
#
_symmetry.space_group_name_H-M   'P 1'
#
loop_
_entity.id
_entity.type
_entity.pdbx_description
1 polymer ?
#
loop_
_entity_poly.entity_id
_entity_poly.type
_entity_poly.pdbx_seq_one_letter_code
_entity_poly.pdbx_strand_id
1 'polypeptide(L)'
;MEVFAHYDIIDEQGNRVAEGHKASFCLEDNNCAPGVQPIFKCANYGDQGISPGCTDTYAYNIDCQWIDITDIKPGTYTFKLSVNPEFKVAEKSFDNNAAVCELIYSVTSAWLAINPDFKVAEKSFDNNAAVCEFIYTSQNVWLGNCSLQRP
;
A
#
# COMPACT_ATOMS: atom_id res chain seq x y z
N MET A 1 18.15 -12.70 3.77
CA MET A 1 17.94 -11.26 3.99
C MET A 1 16.77 -11.12 4.95
N GLU A 2 16.67 -10.06 5.75
CA GLU A 2 15.51 -9.85 6.64
C GLU A 2 14.61 -8.74 6.10
N VAL A 3 15.21 -7.67 5.58
CA VAL A 3 14.52 -6.57 4.91
C VAL A 3 15.04 -6.45 3.48
N PHE A 4 14.16 -6.65 2.49
CA PHE A 4 14.51 -6.49 1.08
C PHE A 4 14.26 -5.06 0.59
N ALA A 5 13.19 -4.44 1.08
CA ALA A 5 12.81 -3.09 0.69
C ALA A 5 12.22 -2.30 1.86
N HIS A 6 12.50 -0.99 1.87
CA HIS A 6 11.86 -0.01 2.73
C HIS A 6 10.86 0.83 1.94
N TYR A 7 9.74 1.13 2.57
CA TYR A 7 8.70 2.00 2.08
C TYR A 7 8.60 3.20 3.04
N ASP A 8 8.99 4.38 2.59
CA ASP A 8 8.96 5.60 3.39
C ASP A 8 7.89 6.57 2.87
N ILE A 9 7.16 7.22 3.78
CA ILE A 9 6.40 8.43 3.49
C ILE A 9 7.13 9.60 4.15
N ILE A 10 7.46 10.61 3.37
CA ILE A 10 8.29 11.75 3.76
C ILE A 10 7.47 13.04 3.62
N ASP A 11 7.46 13.88 4.65
CA ASP A 11 6.81 15.19 4.65
C ASP A 11 7.60 16.24 3.86
N GLU A 12 7.02 17.43 3.69
CA GLU A 12 7.66 18.55 2.98
C GLU A 12 8.95 19.04 3.66
N GLN A 13 9.13 18.75 4.96
CA GLN A 13 10.30 19.10 5.73
C GLN A 13 11.41 18.04 5.63
N GLY A 14 11.15 16.92 4.94
CA GLY A 14 12.08 15.82 4.77
C GLY A 14 12.06 14.80 5.92
N ASN A 15 11.10 14.88 6.84
CA ASN A 15 10.96 13.90 7.91
C ASN A 15 10.19 12.68 7.42
N ARG A 16 10.62 11.49 7.83
CA ARG A 16 9.86 10.25 7.65
C ARG A 16 8.69 10.24 8.63
N VAL A 17 7.46 10.22 8.10
CA VAL A 17 6.22 10.28 8.88
C VAL A 17 5.48 8.94 8.95
N ALA A 18 5.75 8.02 8.02
CA ALA A 18 5.42 6.61 8.17
C ALA A 18 6.47 5.75 7.48
N GLU A 19 6.56 4.51 7.96
CA GLU A 19 7.47 3.51 7.45
C GLU A 19 6.72 2.19 7.31
N GLY A 20 6.92 1.54 6.18
CA GLY A 20 6.55 0.16 5.93
C GLY A 20 7.79 -0.60 5.51
N HIS A 21 7.75 -1.92 5.70
CA HIS A 21 8.86 -2.77 5.34
C HIS A 21 8.36 -3.98 4.60
N LYS A 22 9.09 -4.35 3.55
CA LYS A 22 9.00 -5.70 3.03
C LYS A 22 10.00 -6.57 3.77
N ALA A 23 9.49 -7.25 4.79
CA ALA A 23 10.17 -8.44 5.32
C ALA A 23 10.32 -9.42 4.16
N SER A 24 11.56 -9.78 3.82
CA SER A 24 11.83 -10.60 2.64
C SER A 24 11.21 -11.98 2.81
N PHE A 25 10.18 -12.29 2.03
CA PHE A 25 9.47 -13.57 2.08
C PHE A 25 10.13 -14.61 1.17
N CYS A 26 10.50 -14.20 -0.05
CA CYS A 26 11.05 -15.05 -1.10
C CYS A 26 11.82 -14.20 -2.12
N LEU A 27 12.83 -14.74 -2.81
CA LEU A 27 13.34 -14.17 -4.06
C LEU A 27 13.20 -15.23 -5.14
N GLU A 28 12.38 -14.97 -6.16
CA GLU A 28 12.14 -15.91 -7.25
C GLU A 28 11.92 -15.26 -8.61
N ASP A 29 12.10 -16.06 -9.66
CA ASP A 29 11.92 -15.64 -11.04
C ASP A 29 10.45 -15.83 -11.47
N ASN A 30 9.57 -14.86 -11.14
CA ASN A 30 8.15 -14.93 -11.51
C ASN A 30 7.77 -14.22 -12.81
N ASN A 31 8.64 -13.34 -13.32
CA ASN A 31 8.47 -12.71 -14.62
C ASN A 31 9.84 -12.52 -15.30
N CYS A 32 9.99 -13.03 -16.51
CA CYS A 32 11.26 -13.03 -17.26
C CYS A 32 11.08 -12.51 -18.68
N ALA A 33 12.13 -11.88 -19.21
CA ALA A 33 12.15 -11.45 -20.60
C ALA A 33 11.99 -12.64 -21.57
N PRO A 34 11.44 -12.43 -22.78
CA PRO A 34 11.27 -13.50 -23.76
C PRO A 34 12.59 -14.25 -24.04
N GLY A 35 12.56 -15.57 -23.91
CA GLY A 35 13.72 -16.44 -24.12
C GLY A 35 14.61 -16.66 -22.89
N VAL A 36 14.38 -15.94 -21.78
CA VAL A 36 15.07 -16.17 -20.50
C VAL A 36 14.32 -17.27 -19.74
N GLN A 37 15.06 -18.27 -19.24
CA GLN A 37 14.50 -19.35 -18.42
C GLN A 37 14.62 -19.00 -16.93
N PRO A 38 13.51 -19.11 -16.15
CA PRO A 38 13.55 -18.91 -14.70
C PRO A 38 14.32 -20.04 -14.02
N ILE A 39 15.15 -19.70 -13.03
CA ILE A 39 16.00 -20.63 -12.28
C ILE A 39 15.53 -20.73 -10.83
N PHE A 40 15.30 -19.59 -10.17
CA PHE A 40 14.99 -19.53 -8.75
C PHE A 40 13.49 -19.63 -8.49
N LYS A 41 13.12 -20.47 -7.52
CA LYS A 41 11.74 -20.72 -7.10
C LYS A 41 11.71 -21.05 -5.63
N CYS A 42 10.89 -20.35 -4.84
CA CYS A 42 10.82 -20.62 -3.40
C CYS A 42 9.95 -21.83 -3.05
N ALA A 43 9.11 -22.29 -3.98
CA ALA A 43 8.28 -23.47 -3.79
C ALA A 43 9.15 -24.68 -3.35
N ASN A 44 8.66 -25.41 -2.35
CA ASN A 44 9.33 -26.58 -1.78
C ASN A 44 10.74 -26.30 -1.20
N TYR A 45 10.95 -25.14 -0.58
CA TYR A 45 12.25 -24.73 -0.03
C TYR A 45 13.36 -24.69 -1.09
N GLY A 46 13.00 -24.31 -2.33
CA GLY A 46 13.96 -24.14 -3.40
C GLY A 46 14.89 -22.94 -3.17
N ASP A 47 15.97 -22.92 -3.94
CA ASP A 47 16.95 -21.84 -3.89
C ASP A 47 16.32 -20.51 -4.27
N GLN A 48 16.76 -19.45 -3.59
CA GLN A 48 16.25 -18.09 -3.77
C GLN A 48 17.25 -17.23 -4.53
N GLY A 49 16.74 -16.37 -5.39
CA GLY A 49 17.51 -15.46 -6.20
C GLY A 49 16.67 -14.82 -7.31
N ILE A 50 17.28 -13.88 -8.03
CA ILE A 50 16.68 -13.29 -9.23
C ILE A 50 17.70 -13.43 -10.35
N SER A 51 17.32 -14.15 -11.39
CA SER A 51 18.15 -14.41 -12.57
C SER A 51 18.30 -13.15 -13.42
N PRO A 52 19.44 -12.97 -14.11
CA PRO A 52 19.59 -11.87 -15.07
C PRO A 52 18.50 -11.90 -16.15
N GLY A 53 17.77 -10.80 -16.31
CA GLY A 53 16.64 -10.70 -17.24
C GLY A 53 15.31 -11.20 -16.69
N CYS A 54 15.26 -11.59 -15.41
CA CYS A 54 14.05 -11.85 -14.66
C CYS A 54 13.80 -10.76 -13.61
N THR A 55 12.59 -10.77 -13.08
CA THR A 55 12.09 -9.87 -12.04
C THR A 55 11.29 -10.67 -11.03
N ASP A 56 11.30 -10.21 -9.78
CA ASP A 56 10.44 -10.71 -8.72
C ASP A 56 9.33 -9.68 -8.44
N THR A 57 8.14 -9.97 -8.97
CA THR A 57 6.95 -9.13 -8.85
C THR A 57 6.07 -9.59 -7.69
N TYR A 58 5.90 -8.72 -6.70
CA TYR A 58 4.96 -8.94 -5.61
C TYR A 58 3.62 -8.30 -5.89
N ALA A 59 2.56 -9.12 -5.84
CA ALA A 59 1.20 -8.65 -6.02
C ALA A 59 0.72 -7.86 -4.79
N TYR A 60 -0.11 -6.85 -5.03
CA TYR A 60 -0.63 -5.93 -4.00
C TYR A 60 -1.47 -6.62 -2.90
N ASN A 61 -1.99 -7.82 -3.17
CA ASN A 61 -2.83 -8.58 -2.25
C ASN A 61 -2.03 -9.52 -1.35
N ILE A 62 -0.70 -9.53 -1.45
CA ILE A 62 0.18 -10.28 -0.56
C ILE A 62 0.31 -9.48 0.74
N ASP A 63 0.20 -10.18 1.88
CA ASP A 63 0.28 -9.57 3.19
C ASP A 63 1.61 -8.80 3.40
N CYS A 64 1.57 -7.79 4.26
CA CYS A 64 2.72 -6.89 4.54
C CYS A 64 3.26 -6.14 3.31
N GLN A 65 2.46 -5.93 2.25
CA GLN A 65 2.74 -5.06 1.11
C GLN A 65 2.11 -3.66 1.24
N TRP A 66 2.06 -3.13 2.45
CA TRP A 66 1.47 -1.81 2.73
C TRP A 66 2.34 -0.99 3.67
N ILE A 67 2.08 0.31 3.69
CA ILE A 67 2.46 1.21 4.77
C ILE A 67 1.18 1.55 5.51
N ASP A 68 1.20 1.43 6.84
CA ASP A 68 0.11 1.95 7.65
C ASP A 68 0.16 3.48 7.66
N ILE A 69 -0.90 4.11 7.18
CA ILE A 69 -1.05 5.57 7.10
C ILE A 69 -2.14 6.10 8.06
N THR A 70 -2.61 5.28 9.00
CA THR A 70 -3.72 5.60 9.90
C THR A 70 -3.51 6.90 10.67
N ASP A 71 -2.26 7.18 11.07
CA ASP A 71 -1.91 8.36 11.88
C ASP A 71 -1.40 9.55 11.04
N ILE A 72 -1.35 9.42 9.71
CA ILE A 72 -0.93 10.50 8.81
C ILE A 72 -2.13 11.39 8.46
N LYS A 73 -1.93 12.71 8.53
CA LYS A 73 -2.96 13.67 8.14
C LYS A 73 -3.05 13.83 6.61
N PRO A 74 -4.21 14.19 6.04
CA PRO A 74 -4.31 14.58 4.65
C PRO A 74 -3.29 15.67 4.28
N GLY A 75 -2.69 15.53 3.10
CA GLY A 75 -1.61 16.41 2.63
C GLY A 75 -0.87 15.82 1.44
N THR A 76 0.13 16.57 0.97
CA THR A 76 1.07 16.11 -0.06
C THR A 76 2.34 15.61 0.61
N TYR A 77 2.80 14.43 0.19
CA TYR A 77 3.97 13.74 0.72
C TYR A 77 4.82 13.23 -0.43
N THR A 78 6.03 12.81 -0.10
CA THR A 78 6.88 12.02 -0.99
C THR A 78 6.84 10.56 -0.54
N PHE A 79 6.41 9.66 -1.43
CA PHE A 79 6.57 8.23 -1.25
C PHE A 79 7.92 7.80 -1.82
N LYS A 80 8.71 7.07 -1.04
CA LYS A 80 10.00 6.52 -1.46
C LYS A 80 10.05 5.01 -1.21
N LEU A 81 10.35 4.27 -2.28
CA LEU A 81 10.67 2.85 -2.25
C LEU A 81 12.18 2.70 -2.37
N SER A 82 12.83 2.00 -1.44
CA SER A 82 14.26 1.67 -1.54
C SER A 82 14.46 0.16 -1.49
N VAL A 83 15.18 -0.39 -2.47
CA VAL A 83 15.51 -1.82 -2.56
C VAL A 83 16.96 -2.03 -2.14
N ASN A 84 17.23 -3.10 -1.39
CA ASN A 84 18.54 -3.35 -0.78
C ASN A 84 19.17 -2.12 -0.09
N PRO A 85 18.42 -1.39 0.77
CA PRO A 85 18.87 -0.10 1.28
C PRO A 85 20.04 -0.19 2.26
N GLU A 86 20.29 -1.37 2.83
CA GLU A 86 21.44 -1.65 3.70
C GLU A 86 22.66 -2.17 2.93
N PHE A 87 22.60 -2.26 1.60
CA PHE A 87 23.68 -2.77 0.74
C PHE A 87 24.17 -4.17 1.14
N LYS A 88 23.26 -5.01 1.66
CA LYS A 88 23.54 -6.39 2.11
C LYS A 88 23.83 -7.32 0.93
N VAL A 89 23.32 -7.00 -0.25
CA VAL A 89 23.60 -7.71 -1.50
C VAL A 89 24.49 -6.83 -2.37
N ALA A 90 25.56 -7.41 -2.94
CA ALA A 90 26.44 -6.70 -3.86
C ALA A 90 25.75 -6.49 -5.20
N GLU A 91 25.73 -5.24 -5.68
CA GLU A 91 25.17 -4.86 -6.97
C GLU A 91 26.19 -4.09 -7.79
N LYS A 92 25.98 -4.02 -9.11
CA LYS A 92 26.88 -3.31 -10.02
C LYS A 92 26.89 -1.79 -9.76
N SER A 93 25.73 -1.25 -9.42
CA SER A 93 25.51 0.13 -9.00
C SER A 93 24.33 0.11 -8.03
N PHE A 94 24.28 1.10 -7.14
CA PHE A 94 23.18 1.33 -6.22
C PHE A 94 22.41 2.62 -6.56
N ASP A 95 22.80 3.32 -7.63
CA ASP A 95 22.23 4.63 -7.99
C ASP A 95 20.78 4.52 -8.48
N ASN A 96 20.32 3.30 -8.78
CA ASN A 96 19.00 2.98 -9.29
C ASN A 96 18.15 2.15 -8.29
N ASN A 97 18.57 2.07 -7.03
CA ASN A 97 17.89 1.26 -6.01
C ASN A 97 16.70 1.95 -5.36
N ALA A 98 16.37 3.18 -5.76
CA ALA A 98 15.26 3.93 -5.19
C ALA A 98 14.30 4.44 -6.27
N ALA A 99 13.00 4.35 -5.97
CA ALA A 99 11.93 4.99 -6.73
C ALA A 99 11.23 6.01 -5.82
N VAL A 100 10.88 7.17 -6.38
CA VAL A 100 10.29 8.29 -5.64
C VAL A 100 9.07 8.79 -6.41
N CYS A 101 7.95 8.97 -5.71
CA CYS A 101 6.68 9.44 -6.28
C CYS A 101 6.04 10.50 -5.37
N GLU A 102 5.26 11.41 -5.95
CA GLU A 102 4.37 12.29 -5.18
C GLU A 102 3.17 11.48 -4.66
N LEU A 103 2.87 11.61 -3.37
CA LEU A 103 1.72 10.99 -2.71
C LEU A 103 0.77 12.09 -2.23
N ILE A 104 -0.38 12.22 -2.89
CA ILE A 104 -1.43 13.15 -2.48
C ILE A 104 -2.46 12.35 -1.68
N TYR A 105 -2.46 12.53 -0.35
CA TYR A 105 -3.42 11.90 0.54
C TYR A 105 -4.56 12.86 0.86
N SER A 106 -5.76 12.57 0.36
CA SER A 106 -6.98 13.31 0.67
C SER A 106 -7.96 12.46 1.46
N VAL A 107 -8.63 13.05 2.45
CA VAL A 107 -9.80 12.42 3.07
C VAL A 107 -10.95 12.39 2.08
N THR A 108 -11.36 11.20 1.64
CA THR A 108 -12.65 11.03 0.99
C THR A 108 -13.35 9.80 1.54
N SER A 109 -14.48 10.07 2.20
CA SER A 109 -15.58 9.17 2.64
C SER A 109 -15.56 8.71 4.10
N ALA A 110 -16.67 8.95 4.78
CA ALA A 110 -17.10 8.20 5.97
C ALA A 110 -18.45 7.55 5.69
N TRP A 111 -18.65 6.35 6.24
CA TRP A 111 -19.88 5.58 6.06
C TRP A 111 -20.77 5.79 7.29
N LEU A 112 -21.98 6.31 7.07
CA LEU A 112 -23.00 6.36 8.12
C LEU A 112 -23.90 5.12 7.99
N ALA A 113 -23.83 4.25 8.99
CA ALA A 113 -24.76 3.14 9.12
C ALA A 113 -26.12 3.66 9.61
N ILE A 114 -27.16 3.45 8.81
CA ILE A 114 -28.55 3.64 9.23
C ILE A 114 -29.03 2.32 9.83
N ASN A 115 -29.67 2.39 11.00
CA ASN A 115 -30.12 1.22 11.78
C ASN A 115 -28.96 0.30 12.25
N PRO A 116 -27.91 0.83 12.91
CA PRO A 116 -26.76 0.04 13.35
C PRO A 116 -27.11 -1.05 14.38
N ASP A 117 -28.21 -0.87 15.11
CA ASP A 117 -28.69 -1.79 16.14
C ASP A 117 -29.69 -2.83 15.62
N PHE A 118 -29.96 -2.86 14.30
CA PHE A 118 -30.90 -3.79 13.67
C PHE A 118 -32.32 -3.77 14.29
N LYS A 119 -32.77 -2.61 14.75
CA LYS A 119 -34.06 -2.42 15.44
C LYS A 119 -35.25 -2.29 14.49
N VAL A 120 -34.99 -2.08 13.20
CA VAL A 120 -36.01 -2.04 12.14
C VAL A 120 -35.85 -3.25 11.23
N ALA A 121 -36.95 -3.95 10.94
CA ALA A 121 -36.96 -5.08 10.01
C ALA A 121 -36.93 -4.57 8.56
N GLU A 122 -35.85 -4.88 7.84
CA GLU A 122 -35.64 -4.50 6.44
C GLU A 122 -35.51 -5.73 5.54
N LYS A 123 -35.89 -5.59 4.26
CA LYS A 123 -35.89 -6.71 3.28
C LYS A 123 -34.48 -7.03 2.76
N SER A 124 -33.57 -6.04 2.76
CA SER A 124 -32.14 -6.15 2.45
C SER A 124 -31.39 -5.11 3.29
N PHE A 125 -30.10 -5.34 3.56
CA PHE A 125 -29.20 -4.44 4.29
C PHE A 125 -28.27 -3.65 3.36
N ASP A 126 -28.35 -3.86 2.04
CA ASP A 126 -27.50 -3.21 1.05
C ASP A 126 -27.77 -1.69 0.94
N ASN A 127 -28.87 -1.21 1.52
CA ASN A 127 -29.29 0.19 1.58
C ASN A 127 -29.07 0.83 2.96
N ASN A 128 -28.34 0.19 3.87
CA ASN A 128 -28.10 0.69 5.23
C ASN A 128 -26.90 1.65 5.33
N ALA A 129 -26.34 2.03 4.19
CA ALA A 129 -25.29 3.02 4.08
C ALA A 129 -25.85 4.30 3.43
N ALA A 130 -25.83 5.41 4.16
CA ALA A 130 -25.95 6.73 3.54
C ALA A 130 -24.57 7.21 3.08
N VAL A 131 -24.50 7.71 1.84
CA VAL A 131 -23.30 8.38 1.34
C VAL A 131 -23.49 9.87 1.54
N CYS A 132 -22.58 10.48 2.31
CA CYS A 132 -22.59 11.91 2.62
C CYS A 132 -21.33 12.60 2.09
N GLU A 133 -21.46 13.87 1.75
CA GLU A 133 -20.32 14.75 1.52
C GLU A 133 -19.91 15.34 2.88
N PHE A 134 -18.63 15.25 3.22
CA PHE A 134 -18.11 15.71 4.49
C PHE A 134 -17.22 16.92 4.28
N ILE A 135 -17.49 18.00 5.00
CA ILE A 135 -16.58 19.15 5.10
C ILE A 135 -15.95 19.09 6.48
N TYR A 136 -14.70 18.64 6.54
CA TYR A 136 -13.94 18.58 7.77
C TYR A 136 -13.25 19.92 8.04
N THR A 137 -13.62 20.53 9.15
CA THR A 137 -12.80 21.55 9.80
C THR A 137 -12.14 20.86 11.00
N SER A 138 -10.89 21.18 11.32
CA SER A 138 -10.08 20.50 12.37
C SER A 138 -10.71 20.34 13.76
N GLN A 139 -11.90 20.92 13.99
CA GLN A 139 -12.70 20.81 15.20
C GLN A 139 -14.09 20.20 14.99
N ASN A 140 -14.64 20.26 13.77
CA ASN A 140 -16.00 19.83 13.46
C ASN A 140 -16.08 19.16 12.09
N VAL A 141 -16.82 18.06 12.03
CA VAL A 141 -17.25 17.43 10.77
C VAL A 141 -18.64 17.96 10.43
N TRP A 142 -18.77 18.65 9.29
CA TRP A 142 -20.07 19.04 8.77
C TRP A 142 -20.55 18.01 7.76
N LEU A 143 -21.77 17.50 8.00
CA LEU A 143 -22.48 16.62 7.08
C LEU A 143 -23.28 17.48 6.10
N GLY A 144 -22.97 17.39 4.81
CA GLY A 144 -23.71 18.00 3.72
C GLY A 144 -24.12 16.97 2.67
N ASN A 145 -25.16 17.26 1.89
CA ASN A 145 -25.52 16.51 0.68
C ASN A 145 -25.60 14.99 0.84
N CYS A 146 -26.15 14.50 1.97
CA CYS A 146 -26.37 13.06 2.15
C CYS A 146 -27.43 12.53 1.20
N SER A 147 -27.10 11.47 0.46
CA SER A 147 -28.05 10.76 -0.40
C SER A 147 -28.14 9.28 -0.02
N LEU A 148 -29.37 8.78 -0.02
CA LEU A 148 -29.64 7.34 0.06
C LEU A 148 -29.62 6.81 -1.36
N GLN A 149 -28.49 6.27 -1.79
CA GLN A 149 -28.43 5.49 -3.01
C GLN A 149 -28.86 4.06 -2.68
N ARG A 150 -30.03 3.66 -3.19
CA ARG A 150 -30.34 2.25 -3.35
C ARG A 150 -29.63 1.75 -4.61
N PRO A 151 -29.07 0.54 -4.64
CA PRO A 151 -28.82 -0.14 -5.91
C PRO A 151 -30.11 -0.30 -6.72
#